data_AF-R9HDH8-F1
#
_entry.id   AF-R9HDH8-F1
#
_cell.length_a   1.000
_cell.length_b   1.000
_cell.length_c   1.000
_cell.angle_alpha   90.00
_cell.angle_beta   90.00
_cell.angle_gamma   90.00
#
_symmetry.space_group_name_H-M   'P 1'
#
loop_
_entity.id
_entity.type
_entity.pdbx_description
1 polymer ?
#
loop_
_entity_poly.entity_id
_entity_poly.type
_entity_poly.pdbx_seq_one_letter_code
_entity_poly.pdbx_strand_id
1 'polypeptide(L)'
;MPDWELSNKRIYQLLKHPSQVDKSVVEDMTSAYLEFVEELFEYLNKGTDNKIRIRELNLSYIDFGTLKALEETCPTENSKLKLVFLDKLLSLINMEQELIYRQMEYPKFFINIESDWKSPFYLNNEVIKLVDMMELVCGIFYIADGIVRVDHKEIFLSDVARVFEKVFNVNLGDIYKKEISVIKRKPTKITEFLDRLKAAIIQKSKDEGYYQP
;
A
#
# COMPACT_ATOMS: atom_id res chain seq x y z
N MET A 1 0.50 -2.43 19.71
CA MET A 1 -0.62 -1.71 19.06
C MET A 1 -0.05 -0.41 18.56
N PRO A 2 -0.29 0.03 17.32
CA PRO A 2 0.41 1.21 16.82
C PRO A 2 -0.08 2.46 17.57
N ASP A 3 0.82 3.02 18.37
CA ASP A 3 1.14 4.41 18.77
C ASP A 3 0.16 5.59 18.58
N TRP A 4 -1.14 5.37 18.37
CA TRP A 4 -2.14 6.44 18.32
C TRP A 4 -2.81 6.62 19.69
N GLU A 5 -2.29 7.57 20.47
CA GLU A 5 -2.88 7.95 21.75
C GLU A 5 -3.24 9.44 21.73
N LEU A 6 -4.54 9.75 21.69
CA LEU A 6 -5.03 11.12 21.58
C LEU A 6 -4.66 11.99 22.80
N SER A 7 -4.63 11.41 24.00
CA SER A 7 -4.25 12.09 25.25
C SER A 7 -2.85 12.70 25.21
N ASN A 8 -1.96 12.13 24.41
CA ASN A 8 -0.57 12.60 24.27
C ASN A 8 -0.43 13.70 23.21
N LYS A 9 -1.48 13.98 22.43
CA LYS A 9 -1.42 14.98 21.36
C LYS A 9 -1.46 16.38 21.96
N ARG A 10 -0.50 17.21 21.55
CA ARG A 10 -0.34 18.59 22.05
C ARG A 10 -1.64 19.38 21.90
N ILE A 11 -2.31 19.28 20.75
CA ILE A 11 -3.58 19.98 20.51
C ILE A 11 -4.68 19.54 21.48
N TYR A 12 -4.75 18.26 21.82
CA TYR A 12 -5.73 17.73 22.76
C TYR A 12 -5.51 18.28 24.17
N GLN A 13 -4.25 18.33 24.62
CA GLN A 13 -3.86 18.90 25.91
C GLN A 13 -4.16 20.40 26.00
N LEU A 14 -3.86 21.16 24.94
CA LEU A 14 -4.15 22.59 24.87
C LEU A 14 -5.66 22.87 24.93
N LEU A 15 -6.47 22.13 24.16
CA LEU A 15 -7.92 22.32 24.12
C LEU A 15 -8.58 21.97 25.45
N LYS A 16 -8.05 20.98 26.18
CA LYS A 16 -8.54 20.58 27.50
C LYS A 16 -8.20 21.60 28.61
N HIS A 17 -7.22 22.48 28.42
CA HIS A 17 -6.76 23.40 29.46
C HIS A 17 -7.75 24.57 29.67
N PRO A 18 -8.16 24.89 30.92
CA PRO A 18 -9.24 25.86 31.18
C PRO A 18 -8.93 27.33 30.85
N SER A 19 -7.65 27.73 30.72
CA SER A 19 -7.26 29.14 30.51
C SER A 19 -6.16 29.29 29.47
N GLN A 20 -6.38 30.07 28.40
CA GLN A 20 -5.48 30.20 27.24
C GLN A 20 -5.63 31.59 26.56
N VAL A 21 -5.18 32.67 27.21
CA VAL A 21 -5.67 34.05 26.94
C VAL A 21 -4.71 34.94 26.11
N ASP A 22 -3.54 34.46 25.66
CA ASP A 22 -2.56 35.33 24.96
C ASP A 22 -2.36 34.98 23.47
N LYS A 23 -1.86 35.93 22.67
CA LYS A 23 -1.55 35.78 21.24
C LYS A 23 -0.57 34.62 20.98
N SER A 24 0.37 34.40 21.89
CA SER A 24 1.25 33.23 21.93
C SER A 24 0.47 31.90 21.88
N VAL A 25 -0.71 31.86 22.51
CA VAL A 25 -1.55 30.66 22.57
C VAL A 25 -2.24 30.36 21.24
N VAL A 26 -2.56 31.37 20.43
CA VAL A 26 -3.12 31.17 19.09
C VAL A 26 -2.08 30.53 18.16
N GLU A 27 -0.83 31.01 18.21
CA GLU A 27 0.30 30.45 17.47
C GLU A 27 0.60 29.01 17.94
N ASP A 28 0.50 28.76 19.25
CA ASP A 28 0.65 27.42 19.84
C ASP A 28 -0.46 26.45 19.42
N MET A 29 -1.73 26.86 19.43
CA MET A 29 -2.83 26.02 18.94
C MET A 29 -2.71 25.74 17.44
N THR A 30 -2.28 26.75 16.66
CA THR A 30 -2.12 26.59 15.21
C THR A 30 -1.02 25.59 14.89
N SER A 31 0.15 25.72 15.52
CA SER A 31 1.25 24.77 15.35
C SER A 31 0.88 23.37 15.83
N ALA A 32 0.23 23.25 16.99
CA ALA A 32 -0.22 21.96 17.52
C ALA A 32 -1.30 21.29 16.63
N TYR A 33 -2.16 22.07 15.97
CA TYR A 33 -3.11 21.56 14.99
C TYR A 33 -2.38 20.98 13.76
N LEU A 34 -1.38 21.69 13.23
CA LEU A 34 -0.62 21.21 12.07
C LEU A 34 0.17 19.95 12.40
N GLU A 35 0.81 19.91 13.57
CA GLU A 35 1.48 18.72 14.11
C GLU A 35 0.51 17.53 14.19
N PHE A 36 -0.70 17.73 14.72
CA PHE A 36 -1.72 16.69 14.76
C PHE A 36 -2.13 16.20 13.37
N VAL A 37 -2.27 17.09 12.38
CA VAL A 37 -2.59 16.73 11.00
C VAL A 37 -1.51 15.83 10.41
N GLU A 38 -0.24 16.21 10.57
CA GLU A 38 0.91 15.44 10.06
C GLU A 38 0.97 14.05 10.70
N GLU A 39 0.86 13.97 12.02
CA GLU A 39 0.86 12.70 12.75
C GLU A 39 -0.34 11.82 12.39
N LEU A 40 -1.53 12.42 12.22
CA LEU A 40 -2.74 11.69 11.80
C LEU A 40 -2.55 11.08 10.42
N PHE A 41 -2.05 11.86 9.47
CA PHE A 41 -1.79 11.38 8.11
C PHE A 41 -0.73 10.28 8.12
N GLU A 42 0.35 10.44 8.86
CA GLU A 42 1.38 9.40 9.00
C GLU A 42 0.80 8.10 9.59
N TYR A 43 0.00 8.20 10.65
CA TYR A 43 -0.67 7.06 11.26
C TYR A 43 -1.62 6.34 10.28
N LEU A 44 -2.49 7.09 9.60
CA LEU A 44 -3.45 6.54 8.66
C LEU A 44 -2.78 5.93 7.43
N ASN A 45 -1.69 6.53 6.94
CA ASN A 45 -0.94 6.01 5.79
C ASN A 45 -0.14 4.73 6.11
N LYS A 46 0.33 4.56 7.35
CA LYS A 46 0.99 3.32 7.80
C LYS A 46 -0.01 2.17 8.04
N GLY A 47 -1.25 2.50 8.39
CA GLY A 47 -2.28 1.51 8.74
C GLY A 47 -2.84 0.78 7.53
N THR A 48 -2.70 -0.55 7.50
CA THR A 48 -3.28 -1.41 6.44
C THR A 48 -4.68 -1.92 6.77
N ASP A 49 -5.08 -1.94 8.05
CA ASP A 49 -6.41 -2.38 8.49
C ASP A 49 -7.36 -1.18 8.66
N ASN A 50 -8.28 -1.04 7.71
CA ASN A 50 -9.30 0.01 7.73
C ASN A 50 -10.22 -0.05 8.97
N LYS A 51 -10.47 -1.23 9.56
CA LYS A 51 -11.32 -1.33 10.76
C LYS A 51 -10.64 -0.69 11.97
N ILE A 52 -9.33 -0.87 12.11
CA ILE A 52 -8.56 -0.26 13.20
C ILE A 52 -8.52 1.26 13.00
N ARG A 53 -8.18 1.72 11.79
CA ARG A 53 -8.15 3.16 11.46
C ARG A 53 -9.48 3.86 11.73
N ILE A 54 -10.59 3.27 11.29
CA ILE A 54 -11.94 3.82 11.52
C ILE A 54 -12.27 3.87 13.02
N ARG A 55 -11.88 2.85 13.80
CA ARG A 55 -12.12 2.84 15.25
C ARG A 55 -11.35 3.96 15.95
N GLU A 56 -10.09 4.19 15.62
CA GLU A 56 -9.30 5.28 16.20
C GLU A 56 -9.83 6.67 15.82
N LEU A 57 -10.24 6.85 14.56
CA LEU A 57 -10.92 8.07 14.12
C LEU A 57 -12.22 8.31 14.89
N ASN A 58 -13.04 7.27 15.08
CA ASN A 58 -14.29 7.36 15.85
C ASN A 58 -14.04 7.72 17.32
N LEU A 59 -13.05 7.12 17.97
CA LEU A 59 -12.68 7.46 19.35
C LEU A 59 -12.25 8.92 19.44
N SER A 60 -11.37 9.34 18.53
CA SER A 60 -10.89 10.73 18.49
C SER A 60 -12.03 11.73 18.24
N TYR A 61 -12.99 11.37 17.38
CA TYR A 61 -14.17 12.16 17.10
C TYR A 61 -15.03 12.37 18.36
N ILE A 62 -15.29 11.30 19.11
CA ILE A 62 -16.09 11.34 20.34
C ILE A 62 -15.40 12.21 21.40
N ASP A 63 -14.09 12.08 21.55
CA ASP A 63 -13.31 12.83 22.53
C ASP A 63 -13.31 14.34 22.22
N PHE A 64 -13.07 14.73 20.97
CA PHE A 64 -13.19 16.13 20.57
C PHE A 64 -14.62 16.65 20.63
N GLY A 65 -15.61 15.81 20.28
CA GLY A 65 -17.03 16.17 20.41
C GLY A 65 -17.42 16.46 21.87
N THR A 66 -16.85 15.70 22.80
CA THR A 66 -17.05 15.93 24.24
C THR A 66 -16.43 17.24 24.69
N LEU A 67 -15.20 17.55 24.26
CA LEU A 67 -14.56 18.85 24.54
C LEU A 67 -15.38 20.01 23.95
N LYS A 68 -15.92 19.87 22.74
CA LYS A 68 -16.77 20.87 22.10
C LYS A 68 -18.03 21.12 22.91
N ALA A 69 -18.76 20.07 23.28
CA ALA A 69 -19.97 20.20 24.09
C ALA A 69 -19.69 20.87 25.45
N LEU A 70 -18.54 20.60 26.07
CA LEU A 70 -18.13 21.26 27.32
C LEU A 70 -17.87 22.76 27.12
N GLU A 71 -17.17 23.15 26.05
CA GLU A 71 -16.91 24.55 25.74
C GLU A 71 -18.19 25.33 25.36
N GLU A 72 -19.18 24.66 24.75
CA GLU A 72 -20.49 25.26 24.45
C GLU A 72 -21.36 25.45 25.70
N THR A 73 -21.32 24.50 26.63
CA THR A 73 -22.16 24.51 27.84
C THR A 73 -21.57 25.31 29.00
N CYS A 74 -20.24 25.35 29.10
CA CYS A 74 -19.49 26.01 30.15
C CYS A 74 -18.41 26.92 29.53
N PRO A 75 -18.80 28.06 28.92
CA PRO A 75 -17.86 28.89 28.20
C PRO A 75 -16.81 29.54 29.13
N THR A 76 -15.57 29.48 28.67
CA THR A 76 -14.41 30.22 29.18
C THR A 76 -14.17 31.45 28.30
N GLU A 77 -13.23 32.30 28.71
CA GLU A 77 -12.84 33.51 27.96
C GLU A 77 -12.41 33.21 26.51
N ASN A 78 -11.86 32.00 26.26
CA ASN A 78 -11.30 31.61 24.96
C ASN A 78 -12.14 30.56 24.21
N SER A 79 -13.35 30.25 24.68
CA SER A 79 -14.17 29.18 24.07
C SER A 79 -14.40 29.40 22.58
N LYS A 80 -14.56 30.64 22.11
CA LYS A 80 -14.72 30.93 20.68
C LYS A 80 -13.55 30.39 19.84
N LEU A 81 -12.32 30.59 20.30
CA LEU A 81 -11.13 30.11 19.60
C LEU A 81 -11.05 28.59 19.63
N LYS A 82 -11.26 27.99 20.81
CA LYS A 82 -11.25 26.53 20.98
C LYS A 82 -12.29 25.84 20.10
N LEU A 83 -13.50 26.39 20.06
CA LEU A 83 -14.59 25.87 19.23
C LEU A 83 -14.20 25.85 17.74
N VAL A 84 -13.51 26.88 17.24
CA VAL A 84 -13.00 26.89 15.86
C VAL A 84 -12.03 25.74 15.61
N PHE A 85 -11.09 25.48 16.52
CA PHE A 85 -10.15 24.35 16.35
C PHE A 85 -10.84 22.99 16.49
N LEU A 86 -11.78 22.86 17.43
CA LEU A 86 -12.58 21.65 17.61
C LEU A 86 -13.41 21.34 16.36
N ASP A 87 -14.03 22.37 15.74
CA ASP A 87 -14.75 22.22 14.48
C ASP A 87 -13.84 21.79 13.34
N LYS A 88 -12.63 22.35 13.25
CA LYS A 88 -11.63 21.92 12.25
C LYS A 88 -11.22 20.46 12.45
N LEU A 89 -10.96 20.04 13.68
CA LEU A 89 -10.54 18.67 14.01
C LEU A 89 -11.65 17.66 13.73
N LEU A 90 -12.88 17.95 14.15
CA LEU A 90 -14.04 17.10 13.85
C LEU A 90 -14.29 17.00 12.34
N SER A 91 -14.15 18.11 11.62
CA SER A 91 -14.29 18.13 10.15
C SER A 91 -13.19 17.31 9.47
N LEU A 92 -11.94 17.44 9.90
CA LEU A 92 -10.81 16.67 9.39
C LEU A 92 -11.05 15.16 9.59
N ILE A 93 -11.41 14.76 10.81
CA ILE A 93 -11.67 13.36 11.13
C ILE A 93 -12.79 12.79 10.26
N ASN A 94 -13.90 13.53 10.09
CA ASN A 94 -14.98 13.12 9.20
C ASN A 94 -14.52 12.96 7.75
N MET A 95 -13.71 13.89 7.23
CA MET A 95 -13.19 13.81 5.86
C MET A 95 -12.25 12.61 5.68
N GLU A 96 -11.41 12.30 6.67
CA GLU A 96 -10.54 11.11 6.64
C GLU A 96 -11.33 9.81 6.72
N GLN A 97 -12.41 9.77 7.52
CA GLN A 97 -13.31 8.61 7.53
C GLN A 97 -13.99 8.40 6.19
N GLU A 98 -14.54 9.46 5.60
CA GLU A 98 -15.13 9.42 4.26
C GLU A 98 -14.10 8.96 3.22
N LEU A 99 -12.87 9.44 3.28
CA LEU A 99 -11.78 9.02 2.40
C LEU A 99 -11.53 7.50 2.49
N ILE A 100 -11.51 6.93 3.71
CA ILE A 100 -11.36 5.48 3.91
C ILE A 100 -12.58 4.72 3.37
N TYR A 101 -13.80 5.22 3.56
CA TYR A 101 -14.99 4.60 2.98
C TYR A 101 -14.95 4.60 1.45
N ARG A 102 -14.52 5.71 0.84
CA ARG A 102 -14.30 5.80 -0.62
C ARG A 102 -13.20 4.86 -1.11
N GLN A 103 -12.13 4.67 -0.32
CA GLN A 103 -11.10 3.67 -0.60
C GLN A 103 -11.69 2.25 -0.66
N MET A 104 -12.60 1.93 0.25
CA MET A 104 -13.27 0.63 0.28
C MET A 104 -14.31 0.47 -0.85
N GLU A 105 -15.03 1.54 -1.18
CA GLU A 105 -16.06 1.56 -2.23
C GLU A 105 -15.45 1.53 -3.65
N TYR A 106 -14.33 2.24 -3.85
CA TYR A 106 -13.67 2.39 -5.15
C TYR A 106 -12.16 2.15 -5.11
N PRO A 107 -11.69 0.94 -4.73
CA PRO A 107 -10.27 0.66 -4.48
C PRO A 107 -9.36 0.99 -5.67
N LYS A 108 -9.87 0.91 -6.91
CA LYS A 108 -9.14 1.21 -8.14
C LYS A 108 -8.57 2.64 -8.23
N PHE A 109 -9.19 3.62 -7.58
CA PHE A 109 -8.73 5.02 -7.59
C PHE A 109 -7.69 5.31 -6.51
N PHE A 110 -7.51 4.37 -5.58
CA PHE A 110 -6.61 4.49 -4.42
C PHE A 110 -5.47 3.47 -4.47
N ILE A 111 -5.23 2.88 -5.64
CA ILE A 111 -4.07 2.02 -5.87
C ILE A 111 -2.84 2.90 -5.82
N ASN A 112 -2.12 2.84 -4.72
CA ASN A 112 -0.77 3.37 -4.66
C ASN A 112 0.14 2.37 -5.39
N ILE A 113 0.42 2.63 -6.68
CA ILE A 113 1.28 1.76 -7.51
C ILE A 113 2.69 1.65 -6.90
N GLU A 114 3.01 2.52 -5.94
CA GLU A 114 4.29 2.63 -5.24
C GLU A 114 4.39 1.85 -3.91
N SER A 115 3.36 1.18 -3.39
CA SER A 115 3.55 0.38 -2.16
C SER A 115 4.15 -1.00 -2.46
N ASP A 116 5.49 -1.08 -2.42
CA ASP A 116 6.36 -2.12 -1.85
C ASP A 116 5.80 -3.54 -1.61
N TRP A 117 5.03 -4.12 -2.53
CA TRP A 117 4.83 -5.57 -2.52
C TRP A 117 6.18 -6.22 -2.83
N LYS A 118 6.83 -6.74 -1.78
CA LYS A 118 8.05 -7.54 -1.89
C LYS A 118 7.66 -9.00 -1.78
N SER A 119 8.01 -9.78 -2.80
CA SER A 119 7.73 -11.21 -2.78
C SER A 119 8.46 -11.90 -1.62
N PRO A 120 7.84 -12.89 -0.93
CA PRO A 120 8.55 -13.73 0.02
C PRO A 120 9.49 -14.74 -0.65
N PHE A 121 9.42 -14.88 -1.98
CA PHE A 121 10.18 -15.85 -2.76
C PHE A 121 11.41 -15.21 -3.41
N TYR A 122 12.52 -15.94 -3.42
CA TYR A 122 13.75 -15.53 -4.08
C TYR A 122 14.15 -16.57 -5.12
N LEU A 123 14.68 -16.12 -6.25
CA LEU A 123 15.24 -17.03 -7.23
C LEU A 123 16.56 -17.63 -6.71
N ASN A 124 16.63 -18.95 -6.62
CA ASN A 124 17.91 -19.63 -6.43
C ASN A 124 18.69 -19.61 -7.77
N ASN A 125 19.58 -18.62 -7.91
CA ASN A 125 20.42 -18.42 -9.09
C ASN A 125 21.42 -19.55 -9.35
N GLU A 126 21.62 -20.48 -8.42
CA GLU A 126 22.44 -21.68 -8.67
C GLU A 126 21.68 -22.69 -9.54
N VAL A 127 20.36 -22.80 -9.34
CA VAL A 127 19.49 -23.81 -9.97
C VAL A 127 18.76 -23.28 -11.22
N ILE A 128 18.30 -22.03 -11.17
CA ILE A 128 17.56 -21.36 -12.24
C ILE A 128 18.27 -20.04 -12.56
N LYS A 129 18.74 -19.88 -13.79
CA LYS A 129 19.46 -18.67 -14.22
C LYS A 129 18.48 -17.59 -14.67
N LEU A 130 18.92 -16.33 -14.68
CA LEU A 130 18.11 -15.22 -15.20
C LEU A 130 17.69 -15.41 -16.66
N VAL A 131 18.49 -16.13 -17.45
CA VAL A 131 18.15 -16.44 -18.85
C VAL A 131 17.03 -17.47 -18.93
N ASP A 132 16.94 -18.40 -17.97
CA ASP A 132 15.85 -19.37 -17.85
C ASP A 132 14.55 -18.64 -17.46
N MET A 133 14.64 -17.66 -16.55
CA MET A 133 13.49 -16.79 -16.23
C MET A 133 13.01 -16.00 -17.44
N MET A 134 13.92 -15.50 -18.27
CA MET A 134 13.55 -14.80 -19.50
C MET A 134 12.88 -15.72 -20.52
N GLU A 135 13.18 -17.02 -20.53
CA GLU A 135 12.46 -17.99 -21.36
C GLU A 135 10.99 -18.09 -20.95
N LEU A 136 10.68 -18.05 -19.65
CA LEU A 136 9.30 -17.99 -19.16
C LEU A 136 8.61 -16.68 -19.52
N VAL A 137 9.28 -15.56 -19.28
CA VAL A 137 8.74 -14.22 -19.59
C VAL A 137 8.39 -14.13 -21.08
N CYS A 138 9.30 -14.54 -21.96
CA CYS A 138 9.07 -14.54 -23.41
C CYS A 138 7.99 -15.55 -23.81
N GLY A 139 8.04 -16.76 -23.25
CA GLY A 139 7.08 -17.82 -23.55
C GLY A 139 5.65 -17.41 -23.23
N ILE A 140 5.42 -16.78 -22.08
CA ILE A 140 4.10 -16.28 -21.71
C ILE A 140 3.71 -15.06 -22.56
N PHE A 141 4.64 -14.12 -22.78
CA PHE A 141 4.38 -12.90 -23.56
C PHE A 141 3.98 -13.20 -25.01
N TYR A 142 4.56 -14.21 -25.64
CA TYR A 142 4.27 -14.57 -27.04
C TYR A 142 3.00 -15.40 -27.24
N ILE A 143 2.37 -15.90 -26.18
CA ILE A 143 1.06 -16.54 -26.30
C ILE A 143 0.02 -15.46 -26.53
N ALA A 144 -0.52 -15.42 -27.75
CA ALA A 144 -1.60 -14.50 -28.10
C ALA A 144 -2.77 -14.64 -27.10
N ASP A 145 -3.24 -13.50 -26.59
CA ASP A 145 -4.30 -13.40 -25.57
C ASP A 145 -4.04 -14.18 -24.27
N GLY A 146 -2.81 -14.67 -24.04
CA GLY A 146 -2.44 -15.44 -22.85
C GLY A 146 -2.32 -14.58 -21.57
N ILE A 147 -2.02 -13.29 -21.73
CA ILE A 147 -2.11 -12.28 -20.68
C ILE A 147 -2.97 -11.14 -21.20
N VAL A 148 -3.94 -10.72 -20.39
CA VAL A 148 -4.72 -9.51 -20.62
C VAL A 148 -4.57 -8.55 -19.46
N ARG A 149 -4.49 -7.26 -19.78
CA ARG A 149 -4.44 -6.20 -18.77
C ARG A 149 -5.87 -5.87 -18.33
N VAL A 150 -6.07 -5.60 -17.05
CA VAL A 150 -7.40 -5.31 -16.48
C VAL A 150 -8.05 -4.08 -17.14
N ASP A 151 -7.25 -3.13 -17.61
CA ASP A 151 -7.70 -1.94 -18.34
C ASP A 151 -7.78 -2.14 -19.87
N HIS A 152 -7.61 -3.38 -20.34
CA HIS A 152 -7.62 -3.78 -21.76
C HIS A 152 -6.65 -3.02 -22.67
N LYS A 153 -5.63 -2.37 -22.10
CA LYS A 153 -4.56 -1.76 -22.89
C LYS A 153 -3.53 -2.79 -23.34
N GLU A 154 -2.78 -2.41 -24.36
CA GLU A 154 -1.66 -3.19 -24.88
C GLU A 154 -0.62 -3.48 -23.77
N ILE A 155 -0.02 -4.66 -23.87
CA ILE A 155 1.00 -5.16 -22.95
C ILE A 155 2.32 -5.19 -23.69
N PHE A 156 3.38 -4.69 -23.05
CA PHE A 156 4.74 -4.81 -23.55
C PHE A 156 5.51 -5.89 -22.79
N LEU A 157 6.58 -6.42 -23.40
CA LEU A 157 7.45 -7.40 -22.75
C LEU A 157 7.99 -6.90 -21.40
N SER A 158 8.28 -5.61 -21.31
CA SER A 158 8.75 -4.96 -20.08
C SER A 158 7.72 -5.01 -18.94
N ASP A 159 6.43 -5.00 -19.26
CA ASP A 159 5.37 -5.12 -18.25
C ASP A 159 5.40 -6.51 -17.61
N VAL A 160 5.50 -7.56 -18.44
CA VAL A 160 5.59 -8.96 -17.98
C VAL A 160 6.90 -9.19 -17.21
N ALA A 161 8.02 -8.71 -17.74
CA ALA A 161 9.34 -8.85 -17.11
C ALA A 161 9.35 -8.23 -15.71
N ARG A 162 8.78 -7.03 -15.54
CA ARG A 162 8.73 -6.33 -14.24
C ARG A 162 7.91 -7.11 -13.21
N VAL A 163 6.84 -7.80 -13.63
CA VAL A 163 6.08 -8.69 -12.73
C VAL A 163 6.97 -9.83 -12.24
N PHE A 164 7.71 -10.49 -13.13
CA PHE A 164 8.63 -11.56 -12.75
C PHE A 164 9.79 -11.09 -11.85
N GLU A 165 10.35 -9.91 -12.11
CA GLU A 165 11.35 -9.28 -11.23
C GLU A 165 10.82 -9.12 -9.81
N LYS A 166 9.59 -8.61 -9.66
CA LYS A 166 8.94 -8.45 -8.35
C LYS A 166 8.64 -9.80 -7.69
N VAL A 167 8.11 -10.77 -8.43
CA VAL A 167 7.71 -12.10 -7.90
C VAL A 167 8.89 -12.92 -7.41
N PHE A 168 10.08 -12.77 -8.00
CA PHE A 168 11.25 -13.57 -7.64
C PHE A 168 12.40 -12.78 -7.00
N ASN A 169 12.19 -11.48 -6.73
CA ASN A 169 13.21 -10.57 -6.21
C ASN A 169 14.51 -10.60 -7.03
N VAL A 170 14.39 -10.50 -8.36
CA VAL A 170 15.53 -10.51 -9.30
C VAL A 170 15.56 -9.25 -10.16
N ASN A 171 16.72 -8.96 -10.74
CA ASN A 171 16.90 -7.92 -11.74
C ASN A 171 17.23 -8.57 -13.11
N LEU A 172 16.31 -8.44 -14.06
CA LEU A 172 16.44 -8.93 -15.42
C LEU A 172 17.26 -7.97 -16.31
N GLY A 173 17.65 -6.80 -15.84
CA GLY A 173 18.57 -5.91 -16.53
C GLY A 173 18.04 -5.47 -17.89
N ASP A 174 18.87 -5.55 -18.94
CA ASP A 174 18.44 -5.25 -20.30
C ASP A 174 17.54 -6.39 -20.85
N ILE A 175 16.23 -6.18 -20.71
CA ILE A 175 15.18 -7.13 -21.09
C ILE A 175 15.23 -7.45 -22.58
N TYR A 176 15.41 -6.46 -23.46
CA TYR A 176 15.43 -6.68 -24.91
C TYR A 176 16.68 -7.44 -25.36
N LYS A 177 17.84 -7.16 -24.78
CA LYS A 177 19.05 -7.95 -25.04
C LYS A 177 18.88 -9.41 -24.61
N LYS A 178 18.20 -9.65 -23.48
CA LYS A 178 17.92 -11.01 -23.01
C LYS A 178 16.85 -11.71 -23.83
N GLU A 179 15.82 -11.01 -24.28
CA GLU A 179 14.82 -11.51 -25.25
C GLU A 179 15.51 -12.02 -26.51
N ILE A 180 16.36 -11.20 -27.13
CA ILE A 180 17.16 -11.59 -28.29
C ILE A 180 18.02 -12.83 -27.98
N SER A 181 18.56 -12.91 -26.76
CA SER A 181 19.37 -14.06 -26.32
C SER A 181 18.56 -15.33 -26.12
N VAL A 182 17.24 -15.24 -25.86
CA VAL A 182 16.30 -16.38 -25.83
C VAL A 182 15.96 -16.80 -27.25
N ILE A 183 15.62 -15.86 -28.13
CA ILE A 183 15.23 -16.14 -29.52
C ILE A 183 16.40 -16.74 -30.32
N LYS A 184 17.62 -16.23 -30.14
CA LYS A 184 18.81 -16.64 -30.91
C LYS A 184 19.55 -17.87 -30.35
N ARG A 185 18.97 -18.60 -29.40
CA ARG A 185 19.62 -19.80 -28.86
C ARG A 185 19.80 -20.86 -29.94
N LYS A 186 20.78 -21.73 -29.73
CA LYS A 186 20.96 -22.92 -30.58
C LYS A 186 19.65 -23.72 -30.59
N PRO A 187 19.24 -24.33 -31.71
CA PRO A 187 17.99 -25.09 -31.81
C PRO A 187 17.76 -26.11 -30.69
N THR A 188 18.83 -26.77 -30.23
CA THR A 188 18.79 -27.76 -29.14
C THR A 188 18.62 -27.17 -27.74
N LYS A 189 18.64 -25.83 -27.60
CA LYS A 189 18.59 -25.10 -26.32
C LYS A 189 17.52 -24.00 -26.28
N ILE A 190 16.70 -23.87 -27.33
CA ILE A 190 15.72 -22.78 -27.43
C ILE A 190 14.77 -22.82 -26.23
N THR A 191 14.28 -24.01 -25.87
CA THR A 191 13.31 -24.24 -24.79
C THR A 191 13.83 -25.16 -23.68
N GLU A 192 15.15 -25.19 -23.47
CA GLU A 192 15.79 -26.14 -22.54
C GLU A 192 15.23 -26.05 -21.12
N PHE A 193 14.83 -24.84 -20.68
CA PHE A 193 14.25 -24.67 -19.36
C PHE A 193 12.79 -25.14 -19.30
N LEU A 194 11.97 -24.81 -20.30
CA LEU A 194 10.60 -25.32 -20.40
C LEU A 194 10.57 -26.85 -20.46
N ASP A 195 11.51 -27.47 -21.16
CA ASP A 195 11.64 -28.93 -21.20
C ASP A 195 11.98 -29.52 -19.82
N ARG A 196 12.85 -28.87 -19.06
CA ARG A 196 13.12 -29.23 -17.65
C ARG A 196 11.89 -29.11 -16.76
N LEU A 197 11.11 -28.03 -16.90
CA LEU A 197 9.88 -27.84 -16.13
C LEU A 197 8.85 -28.92 -16.46
N LYS A 198 8.66 -29.22 -17.75
CA LYS A 198 7.80 -30.30 -18.23
C LYS A 198 8.23 -31.65 -17.64
N ALA A 199 9.54 -31.95 -17.67
CA ALA A 199 10.08 -33.18 -17.12
C ALA A 199 9.84 -33.30 -15.60
N ALA A 200 9.98 -32.21 -14.84
CA ALA A 200 9.72 -32.19 -13.41
C ALA A 200 8.25 -32.49 -13.07
N ILE A 201 7.30 -31.93 -13.84
CA ILE A 201 5.87 -32.21 -13.67
C ILE A 201 5.55 -33.67 -14.03
N ILE A 202 6.09 -34.17 -15.14
CA ILE A 202 5.92 -35.58 -15.54
C ILE A 202 6.46 -36.52 -14.47
N GLN A 203 7.63 -36.24 -13.92
CA GLN A 203 8.20 -37.06 -12.85
C GLN A 203 7.29 -37.07 -11.62
N LYS A 204 6.81 -35.89 -11.20
CA LYS A 204 5.87 -35.78 -10.08
C LYS A 204 4.56 -36.56 -10.34
N SER A 205 4.05 -36.52 -11.57
CA SER A 205 2.87 -37.29 -11.99
C SER A 205 3.11 -38.80 -11.95
N LYS A 206 4.31 -39.27 -12.32
CA LYS A 206 4.70 -40.69 -12.21
C LYS A 206 4.79 -41.11 -10.75
N ASP A 207 5.42 -40.31 -9.91
CA ASP A 207 5.60 -40.59 -8.49
C ASP A 207 4.25 -40.71 -7.75
N GLU A 208 3.24 -39.98 -8.21
CA GLU A 208 1.87 -40.03 -7.68
C GLU A 208 0.96 -41.05 -8.38
N GLY A 209 1.46 -41.77 -9.39
CA GLY A 209 0.72 -42.81 -10.10
C GLY A 209 -0.34 -42.30 -11.11
N TYR A 210 -0.33 -41.00 -11.43
CA TYR A 210 -1.25 -40.41 -12.41
C TYR A 210 -0.77 -40.50 -13.86
N TYR A 211 0.52 -40.78 -14.06
CA TYR A 211 1.10 -40.79 -15.40
C TYR A 211 0.65 -42.01 -16.19
N GLN A 212 -0.12 -41.77 -17.27
CA GLN A 212 -0.49 -42.79 -18.24
C GLN A 212 0.43 -42.69 -19.47
N PRO A 213 0.98 -43.82 -19.98
CA PRO A 213 1.89 -43.85 -21.13
C PRO A 213 1.32 -43.27 -22.42
#